data_AF-A0AAW3I0W5-F1
#
_entry.id   AF-A0AAW3I0W5-F1
#
_cell.length_a   1.000
_cell.length_b   1.000
_cell.length_c   1.000
_cell.angle_alpha   90.00
_cell.angle_beta   90.00
_cell.angle_gamma   90.00
#
_symmetry.space_group_name_H-M   'P 1'
#
loop_
_entity.id
_entity.type
_entity.pdbx_description
1 polymer ?
#
loop_
_entity_poly.entity_id
_entity_poly.type
_entity_poly.pdbx_seq_one_letter_code
_entity_poly.pdbx_strand_id
1 'polypeptide(L)'
;MNEEAKRFGDAVAAYLGPHVGALKDYKWKMGKAVPIEAQKLGLIAVDHKGGVAATNALRSDVARRVREVHLLAGDTRNSKMQDFCSFVICKWGALSSNKPKTIEAYARVYTSTAIPDLSAVGSLQELRIQADCDFPIQGIASWSKWLNFAWPEWALIYDSRIAFALNAIHVLKGVDARAMPVPKGRGILLSKLDPQTLAALSYLKRKSEPIPDVPHGDNAKSLERWLEGGVIPEDNAYEFYLMVMMRAHEVMGRVSFPALVDVEMLLFYLSIRHVVHDFLSLVSDVSPR
;
A
#
# COMPACT_ATOMS: atom_id res chain seq x y z
N MET A 1 7.53 -7.56 -16.41
CA MET A 1 7.09 -6.91 -15.16
C MET A 1 7.62 -5.47 -15.06
N ASN A 2 8.92 -5.22 -15.18
CA ASN A 2 9.50 -3.86 -15.04
C ASN A 2 8.90 -2.82 -16.00
N GLU A 3 8.76 -3.15 -17.29
CA GLU A 3 8.15 -2.22 -18.27
C GLU A 3 6.66 -1.94 -18.03
N GLU A 4 5.89 -2.92 -17.53
CA GLU A 4 4.51 -2.70 -17.12
C GLU A 4 4.43 -1.73 -15.93
N ALA A 5 5.29 -1.94 -14.93
CA ALA A 5 5.37 -1.07 -13.75
C ALA A 5 5.77 0.36 -14.13
N LYS A 6 6.69 0.53 -15.09
CA LYS A 6 7.08 1.85 -15.58
C LYS A 6 5.91 2.61 -16.21
N ARG A 7 5.21 1.99 -17.17
CA ARG A 7 4.05 2.61 -17.83
C ARG A 7 2.95 2.96 -16.84
N PHE A 8 2.73 2.11 -15.85
CA PHE A 8 1.73 2.36 -14.82
C PHE A 8 2.18 3.49 -13.87
N GLY A 9 3.44 3.50 -13.45
CA GLY A 9 4.01 4.58 -12.65
C GLY A 9 3.96 5.94 -13.35
N ASP A 10 4.23 5.99 -14.66
CA ASP A 10 4.08 7.22 -15.46
C ASP A 10 2.62 7.73 -15.46
N ALA A 11 1.65 6.82 -15.58
CA ALA A 11 0.23 7.16 -15.53
C ALA A 11 -0.22 7.63 -14.13
N VAL A 12 0.29 6.99 -13.08
CA VAL A 12 0.07 7.43 -11.69
C VAL A 12 0.65 8.82 -11.48
N ALA A 13 1.89 9.08 -11.91
CA ALA A 13 2.49 10.41 -11.85
C ALA A 13 1.67 11.46 -12.62
N ALA A 14 1.22 11.14 -13.83
CA ALA A 14 0.40 12.03 -14.65
C ALA A 14 -0.96 12.33 -13.99
N TYR A 15 -1.53 11.39 -13.23
CA TYR A 15 -2.75 11.63 -12.46
C TYR A 15 -2.49 12.46 -11.20
N LEU A 16 -1.44 12.13 -10.43
CA LEU A 16 -1.15 12.78 -9.15
C LEU A 16 -0.50 14.17 -9.29
N GLY A 17 0.20 14.45 -10.38
CA GLY A 17 0.95 15.69 -10.62
C GLY A 17 0.16 16.98 -10.37
N PRO A 18 -1.06 17.14 -10.92
CA PRO A 18 -1.92 18.29 -10.66
C PRO A 18 -2.33 18.48 -9.18
N HIS A 19 -2.13 17.46 -8.33
CA HIS A 19 -2.57 17.44 -6.94
C HIS A 19 -1.42 17.50 -5.93
N VAL A 20 -0.18 17.74 -6.35
CA VAL A 20 1.01 17.76 -5.46
C VAL A 20 0.83 18.68 -4.23
N GLY A 21 0.13 19.81 -4.39
CA GLY A 21 -0.13 20.77 -3.32
C GLY A 21 -1.23 20.36 -2.33
N ALA A 22 -1.99 19.29 -2.61
CA ALA A 22 -3.16 18.92 -1.84
C ALA A 22 -2.85 18.47 -0.40
N LEU A 23 -1.59 18.11 -0.14
CA LEU A 23 -1.13 17.67 1.18
C LEU A 23 -0.63 18.81 2.09
N LYS A 24 -0.38 20.01 1.56
CA LYS A 24 0.31 21.10 2.28
C LYS A 24 -0.33 21.46 3.62
N ASP A 25 -1.66 21.54 3.65
CA ASP A 25 -2.43 21.90 4.85
C ASP A 25 -3.29 20.74 5.36
N TYR A 26 -3.10 19.54 4.79
CA TYR A 26 -3.96 18.41 5.12
C TYR A 26 -3.60 17.84 6.49
N LYS A 27 -4.62 17.81 7.35
CA LYS A 27 -4.59 17.25 8.70
C LYS A 27 -5.57 16.10 8.77
N TRP A 28 -5.05 14.89 8.90
CA TRP A 28 -5.90 13.73 9.20
C TRP A 28 -6.03 13.53 10.70
N LYS A 29 -7.24 13.18 11.12
CA LYS A 29 -7.51 12.90 12.54
C LYS A 29 -6.78 11.62 12.94
N MET A 30 -5.85 11.74 13.88
CA MET A 30 -5.30 10.57 14.57
C MET A 30 -6.28 10.12 15.65
N GLY A 31 -6.33 8.81 15.92
CA GLY A 31 -7.13 8.28 17.01
C GLY A 31 -6.68 8.88 18.34
N LYS A 32 -7.62 9.15 19.27
CA LYS A 32 -7.31 9.77 20.57
C LYS A 32 -6.27 8.99 21.39
N ALA A 33 -6.17 7.68 21.17
CA ALA A 33 -5.20 6.83 21.84
C ALA A 33 -3.77 6.97 21.28
N VAL A 34 -3.59 7.48 20.07
CA VAL A 34 -2.27 7.51 19.41
C VAL A 34 -1.25 8.35 20.20
N PRO A 35 -1.53 9.60 20.62
CA PRO A 35 -0.58 10.36 21.42
C PRO A 35 -0.22 9.69 22.75
N ILE A 36 -1.22 9.09 23.41
CA ILE A 36 -1.05 8.43 24.72
C ILE A 36 -0.15 7.20 24.58
N GLU A 37 -0.41 6.35 23.58
CA GLU A 37 0.37 5.14 23.36
C GLU A 37 1.77 5.46 22.82
N ALA A 38 1.92 6.49 21.98
CA ALA A 38 3.23 6.97 21.54
C ALA A 38 4.10 7.41 22.73
N GLN A 39 3.53 8.17 23.66
CA GLN A 39 4.22 8.61 24.88
C GLN A 39 4.66 7.43 25.74
N LYS A 40 3.80 6.41 25.93
CA LYS A 40 4.15 5.19 26.69
C LYS A 40 5.34 4.45 26.09
N LEU A 41 5.49 4.48 24.76
CA LEU A 41 6.60 3.85 24.04
C LEU A 41 7.85 4.73 23.96
N GLY A 42 7.84 5.92 24.56
CA GLY A 42 8.95 6.87 24.48
C GLY A 42 9.21 7.39 23.06
N LEU A 43 8.15 7.46 22.26
CA LEU A 43 8.15 8.08 20.94
C LEU A 43 7.95 9.60 21.04
N ILE A 44 8.22 10.32 19.96
CA ILE A 44 7.97 11.75 19.86
C ILE A 44 6.52 12.10 20.23
N ALA A 45 6.35 13.29 20.80
CA ALA A 45 5.03 13.84 21.05
C ALA A 45 4.33 14.11 19.70
N VAL A 46 3.17 13.48 19.52
CA VAL A 46 2.30 13.71 18.37
C VAL A 46 1.01 14.37 18.82
N ASP A 47 0.54 15.36 18.07
CA ASP A 47 -0.75 15.98 18.35
C ASP A 47 -1.92 15.12 17.83
N HIS A 48 -3.14 15.46 18.22
CA HIS A 48 -4.35 14.77 17.75
C HIS A 48 -4.79 15.21 16.34
N LYS A 49 -4.20 16.29 15.81
CA LYS A 49 -4.55 16.87 14.51
C LYS A 49 -3.75 16.25 13.37
N GLY A 50 -2.65 15.55 13.66
CA GLY A 50 -1.87 14.77 12.73
C GLY A 50 -1.37 15.59 11.53
N GLY A 51 -1.34 14.93 10.37
CA GLY A 51 -0.88 15.51 9.11
C GLY A 51 0.44 14.90 8.63
N VAL A 52 0.92 15.43 7.50
CA VAL A 52 2.06 14.87 6.75
C VAL A 52 3.34 14.92 7.57
N ALA A 53 3.72 16.12 8.02
CA ALA A 53 4.95 16.33 8.77
C ALA A 53 4.96 15.54 10.10
N ALA A 54 3.85 15.57 10.84
CA ALA A 54 3.72 14.83 12.10
C ALA A 54 3.82 13.31 11.90
N THR A 55 3.25 12.80 10.81
CA THR A 55 3.31 11.36 10.50
C THR A 55 4.70 10.95 10.05
N ASN A 56 5.34 11.73 9.19
CA ASN A 56 6.71 11.44 8.75
C ASN A 56 7.68 11.50 9.94
N ALA A 57 7.53 12.47 10.84
CA ALA A 57 8.29 12.51 12.08
C ALA A 57 8.06 11.26 12.95
N LEU A 58 6.81 10.81 13.09
CA LEU A 58 6.49 9.60 13.85
C LEU A 58 7.07 8.34 13.21
N ARG A 59 7.01 8.22 11.88
CA ARG A 59 7.64 7.11 11.14
C ARG A 59 9.14 7.07 11.36
N SER A 60 9.83 8.20 11.21
CA SER A 60 11.28 8.28 11.42
C SER A 60 11.66 7.93 12.86
N ASP A 61 10.87 8.35 13.84
CA ASP A 61 11.15 8.03 15.23
C ASP A 61 10.91 6.55 15.55
N VAL A 62 9.83 5.96 15.04
CA VAL A 62 9.60 4.51 15.15
C VAL A 62 10.71 3.73 14.45
N ALA A 63 11.12 4.09 13.23
CA ALA A 63 12.20 3.42 12.51
C ALA A 63 13.50 3.41 13.33
N ARG A 64 13.87 4.57 13.90
CA ARG A 64 15.03 4.70 14.80
C ARG A 64 14.89 3.80 16.04
N ARG A 65 13.75 3.83 16.74
CA ARG A 65 13.51 3.00 17.93
C ARG A 65 13.52 1.50 17.62
N VAL A 66 12.97 1.10 16.48
CA VAL A 66 12.96 -0.29 16.02
C VAL A 66 14.38 -0.78 15.78
N ARG A 67 15.23 0.03 15.14
CA ARG A 67 16.67 -0.26 14.97
C ARG A 67 17.39 -0.40 16.32
N GLU A 68 17.12 0.48 17.28
CA GLU A 68 17.68 0.39 18.65
C GLU A 68 17.22 -0.88 19.38
N VAL A 69 15.93 -1.21 19.31
CA VAL A 69 15.36 -2.41 19.95
C VAL A 69 15.90 -3.68 19.31
N HIS A 70 16.20 -3.66 18.02
CA HIS A 70 16.72 -4.81 17.31
C HIS A 70 18.10 -5.26 17.82
N LEU A 71 18.89 -4.35 18.40
CA LEU A 71 20.19 -4.65 19.02
C LEU A 71 20.07 -5.29 20.41
N LEU A 72 18.87 -5.35 20.99
CA LEU A 72 18.61 -6.02 22.26
C LEU A 72 18.55 -7.55 22.07
N ALA A 73 18.76 -8.29 23.14
CA ALA A 73 18.69 -9.75 23.14
C ALA A 73 17.39 -10.29 23.75
N GLY A 74 17.01 -11.50 23.33
CA GLY A 74 16.00 -12.35 23.97
C GLY A 74 14.60 -11.71 24.08
N ASP A 75 13.92 -12.01 25.18
CA ASP A 75 12.52 -11.65 25.38
C ASP A 75 12.28 -10.14 25.45
N THR A 76 13.26 -9.37 25.94
CA THR A 76 13.15 -7.91 25.98
C THR A 76 13.05 -7.32 24.58
N ARG A 77 13.85 -7.82 23.64
CA ARG A 77 13.79 -7.42 22.22
C ARG A 77 12.43 -7.76 21.63
N ASN A 78 11.97 -9.00 21.83
CA ASN A 78 10.72 -9.50 21.27
C ASN A 78 9.51 -8.73 21.80
N SER A 79 9.43 -8.52 23.11
CA SER A 79 8.34 -7.74 23.73
C SER A 79 8.29 -6.33 23.18
N LYS A 80 9.42 -5.61 23.17
CA LYS A 80 9.45 -4.22 22.67
C LYS A 80 9.11 -4.13 21.18
N MET A 81 9.60 -5.07 20.37
CA MET A 81 9.30 -5.11 18.94
C MET A 81 7.80 -5.35 18.70
N GLN A 82 7.19 -6.25 19.48
CA GLN A 82 5.76 -6.50 19.46
C GLN A 82 4.97 -5.26 19.87
N ASP A 83 5.42 -4.50 20.87
CA ASP A 83 4.77 -3.27 21.32
C ASP A 83 4.76 -2.20 20.21
N PHE A 84 5.89 -1.99 19.52
CA PHE A 84 5.96 -1.07 18.37
C PHE A 84 5.08 -1.54 17.21
N CYS A 85 5.11 -2.83 16.88
CA CYS A 85 4.28 -3.40 15.82
C CYS A 85 2.78 -3.24 16.16
N SER A 86 2.40 -3.50 17.41
CA SER A 86 1.04 -3.31 17.93
C SER A 86 0.60 -1.86 17.85
N PHE A 87 1.46 -0.92 18.25
CA PHE A 87 1.18 0.50 18.12
C PHE A 87 0.93 0.92 16.68
N VAL A 88 1.83 0.57 15.75
CA VAL A 88 1.71 0.93 14.34
C VAL A 88 0.45 0.35 13.71
N ILE A 89 0.18 -0.94 13.92
CA ILE A 89 -0.95 -1.63 13.25
C ILE A 89 -2.28 -1.31 13.93
N CYS A 90 -2.37 -1.49 15.25
CA CYS A 90 -3.63 -1.47 15.96
C CYS A 90 -4.02 -0.06 16.42
N LYS A 91 -3.06 0.77 16.85
CA LYS A 91 -3.35 2.10 17.41
C LYS A 91 -3.31 3.18 16.34
N TRP A 92 -2.20 3.30 15.61
CA TRP A 92 -2.05 4.28 14.53
C TRP A 92 -2.84 3.85 13.28
N GLY A 93 -2.66 2.61 12.83
CA GLY A 93 -3.32 2.06 11.65
C GLY A 93 -4.80 1.72 11.81
N ALA A 94 -5.32 1.80 13.05
CA ALA A 94 -6.70 1.48 13.41
C ALA A 94 -7.17 0.06 13.01
N LEU A 95 -6.26 -0.92 12.96
CA LEU A 95 -6.56 -2.32 12.64
C LEU A 95 -6.61 -3.20 13.90
N SER A 96 -7.50 -2.85 14.83
CA SER A 96 -7.62 -3.48 16.15
C SER A 96 -8.16 -4.93 16.13
N SER A 97 -8.60 -5.43 14.98
CA SER A 97 -9.02 -6.83 14.81
C SER A 97 -7.86 -7.82 14.74
N ASN A 98 -6.62 -7.34 14.58
CA ASN A 98 -5.43 -8.20 14.63
C ASN A 98 -5.25 -8.79 16.03
N LYS A 99 -5.14 -10.11 16.11
CA LYS A 99 -4.90 -10.82 17.38
C LYS A 99 -3.45 -10.61 17.83
N PRO A 100 -3.15 -10.66 19.14
CA PRO A 100 -1.78 -10.53 19.65
C PRO A 100 -0.77 -11.46 18.96
N LYS A 101 -1.15 -12.73 18.70
CA LYS A 101 -0.32 -13.69 17.98
C LYS A 101 0.01 -13.28 16.54
N THR A 102 -0.92 -12.58 15.86
CA THR A 102 -0.69 -12.06 14.51
C THR A 102 0.30 -10.90 14.53
N ILE A 103 0.19 -10.01 15.51
CA ILE A 103 1.14 -8.90 15.71
C ILE A 103 2.54 -9.44 16.04
N GLU A 104 2.63 -10.40 16.96
CA GLU A 104 3.88 -11.08 17.28
C GLU A 104 4.51 -11.72 16.03
N ALA A 105 3.71 -12.40 15.21
CA ALA A 105 4.18 -12.99 13.96
C ALA A 105 4.75 -11.93 13.01
N TYR A 106 4.08 -10.79 12.80
CA TYR A 106 4.61 -9.73 11.94
C TYR A 106 5.90 -9.12 12.49
N ALA A 107 5.96 -8.83 13.78
CA ALA A 107 7.15 -8.33 14.44
C ALA A 107 8.32 -9.32 14.27
N ARG A 108 8.09 -10.60 14.52
CA ARG A 108 9.12 -11.65 14.44
C ARG A 108 9.57 -11.90 13.01
N VAL A 109 8.64 -12.11 12.07
CA VAL A 109 8.96 -12.48 10.68
C VAL A 109 9.70 -11.34 9.99
N TYR A 110 9.16 -10.12 10.03
CA TYR A 110 9.70 -9.03 9.22
C TYR A 110 10.86 -8.29 9.87
N THR A 111 11.12 -8.45 11.17
CA THR A 111 12.32 -7.88 11.81
C THR A 111 13.17 -8.95 12.48
N SER A 112 13.12 -10.18 11.96
CA SER A 112 13.79 -11.36 12.52
C SER A 112 15.21 -11.08 13.00
N THR A 113 15.62 -11.71 14.10
CA THR A 113 17.01 -11.65 14.60
C THR A 113 18.01 -12.29 13.63
N ALA A 114 17.55 -12.97 12.58
CA ALA A 114 18.39 -13.42 11.46
C ALA A 114 18.90 -12.25 10.60
N ILE A 115 18.20 -11.12 10.60
CA ILE A 115 18.63 -9.89 9.94
C ILE A 115 19.74 -9.28 10.83
N PRO A 116 20.99 -9.12 10.35
CA PRO A 116 22.06 -8.61 11.21
C PRO A 116 21.92 -7.12 11.53
N ASP A 117 21.43 -6.35 10.56
CA ASP A 117 21.28 -4.91 10.67
C ASP A 117 20.05 -4.44 9.88
N LEU A 118 18.98 -4.07 10.60
CA LEU A 118 17.78 -3.52 9.96
C LEU A 118 18.07 -2.25 9.17
N SER A 119 19.08 -1.45 9.53
CA SER A 119 19.39 -0.21 8.82
C SER A 119 20.03 -0.43 7.45
N ALA A 120 20.61 -1.61 7.22
CA ALA A 120 21.23 -1.98 5.95
C ALA A 120 20.23 -2.53 4.92
N VAL A 121 18.98 -2.80 5.31
CA VAL A 121 17.93 -3.29 4.40
C VAL A 121 17.33 -2.12 3.63
N GLY A 122 17.74 -1.97 2.36
CA GLY A 122 17.32 -0.89 1.46
C GLY A 122 16.20 -1.27 0.48
N SER A 123 15.79 -2.54 0.44
CA SER A 123 14.75 -3.01 -0.49
C SER A 123 13.98 -4.23 0.02
N LEU A 124 12.82 -4.49 -0.61
CA LEU A 124 12.03 -5.71 -0.37
C LEU A 124 12.83 -6.99 -0.69
N GLN A 125 13.67 -6.97 -1.73
CA GLN A 125 14.44 -8.14 -2.15
C GLN A 125 15.52 -8.49 -1.12
N GLU A 126 16.21 -7.48 -0.58
CA GLU A 126 17.18 -7.68 0.51
C GLU A 126 16.48 -8.19 1.77
N LEU A 127 15.30 -7.64 2.11
CA LEU A 127 14.52 -8.13 3.25
C LEU A 127 14.13 -9.59 3.07
N ARG A 128 13.67 -9.98 1.86
CA ARG A 128 13.31 -11.37 1.56
C ARG A 128 14.48 -12.32 1.76
N ILE A 129 15.68 -11.94 1.31
CA ILE A 129 16.90 -12.74 1.45
C ILE A 129 17.31 -12.85 2.93
N GLN A 130 17.31 -11.74 3.67
CA GLN A 130 17.81 -11.71 5.05
C GLN A 130 16.81 -12.29 6.07
N ALA A 131 15.52 -12.14 5.82
CA ALA A 131 14.47 -12.63 6.72
C ALA A 131 13.98 -14.05 6.37
N ASP A 132 14.32 -14.57 5.18
CA ASP A 132 13.85 -15.84 4.64
C ASP A 132 12.32 -16.00 4.79
N CYS A 133 11.57 -15.02 4.27
CA CYS A 133 10.13 -14.96 4.44
C CYS A 133 9.36 -14.50 3.21
N ASP A 134 8.09 -14.90 3.17
CA ASP A 134 7.14 -14.52 2.14
C ASP A 134 6.37 -13.22 2.47
N PHE A 135 5.82 -12.61 1.42
CA PHE A 135 5.01 -11.38 1.49
C PHE A 135 3.62 -11.61 0.91
N PRO A 136 2.78 -12.44 1.56
CA PRO A 136 1.48 -12.81 1.03
C PRO A 136 0.53 -11.61 1.01
N ILE A 137 -0.40 -11.56 0.05
CA ILE A 137 -1.45 -10.54 0.02
C ILE A 137 -2.33 -10.59 1.28
N GLN A 138 -2.46 -11.76 1.90
CA GLN A 138 -3.21 -11.93 3.13
C GLN A 138 -2.54 -11.16 4.27
N GLY A 139 -3.27 -10.23 4.87
CA GLY A 139 -2.74 -9.40 5.94
C GLY A 139 -1.87 -8.23 5.47
N ILE A 140 -1.73 -8.00 4.17
CA ILE A 140 -0.87 -6.94 3.59
C ILE A 140 -1.14 -5.56 4.14
N ALA A 141 -2.41 -5.19 4.35
CA ALA A 141 -2.77 -3.92 4.94
C ALA A 141 -2.19 -3.71 6.35
N SER A 142 -1.88 -4.79 7.08
CA SER A 142 -1.26 -4.74 8.41
C SER A 142 0.26 -4.81 8.31
N TRP A 143 0.81 -5.85 7.66
CA TRP A 143 2.26 -6.02 7.62
C TRP A 143 2.96 -4.92 6.81
N SER A 144 2.35 -4.39 5.73
CA SER A 144 2.96 -3.30 4.97
C SER A 144 3.01 -1.99 5.77
N LYS A 145 2.08 -1.79 6.73
CA LYS A 145 2.14 -0.65 7.66
C LYS A 145 3.32 -0.78 8.61
N TRP A 146 3.55 -2.00 9.10
CA TRP A 146 4.73 -2.27 9.91
C TRP A 146 6.02 -2.00 9.13
N LEU A 147 6.13 -2.54 7.90
CA LEU A 147 7.29 -2.26 7.04
C LEU A 147 7.47 -0.76 6.78
N ASN A 148 6.39 -0.03 6.46
CA ASN A 148 6.43 1.42 6.21
C ASN A 148 6.94 2.25 7.41
N PHE A 149 6.81 1.74 8.63
CA PHE A 149 7.35 2.39 9.84
C PHE A 149 8.76 1.90 10.21
N ALA A 150 9.12 0.66 9.87
CA ALA A 150 10.47 0.14 10.09
C ALA A 150 11.47 0.63 9.02
N TRP A 151 10.99 0.81 7.79
CA TRP A 151 11.74 1.23 6.59
C TRP A 151 10.98 2.27 5.75
N PRO A 152 10.72 3.47 6.30
CA PRO A 152 10.00 4.52 5.58
C PRO A 152 10.70 4.97 4.28
N GLU A 153 11.96 4.63 4.09
CA GLU A 153 12.75 5.01 2.91
C GLU A 153 12.32 4.26 1.64
N TRP A 154 11.83 3.02 1.77
CA TRP A 154 11.43 2.20 0.61
C TRP A 154 10.08 1.50 0.77
N ALA A 155 9.64 1.18 1.98
CA ALA A 155 8.41 0.43 2.21
C ALA A 155 7.19 1.37 2.22
N LEU A 156 6.12 0.95 1.55
CA LEU A 156 4.88 1.72 1.44
C LEU A 156 3.67 0.94 1.93
N ILE A 157 2.61 1.64 2.30
CA ILE A 157 1.37 1.02 2.77
C ILE A 157 0.56 0.54 1.57
N TYR A 158 0.20 -0.75 1.57
CA TYR A 158 -0.68 -1.32 0.56
C TYR A 158 -1.94 -1.87 1.22
N ASP A 159 -3.04 -1.12 1.08
CA ASP A 159 -4.37 -1.54 1.51
C ASP A 159 -5.38 -1.47 0.34
N SER A 160 -6.63 -1.83 0.60
CA SER A 160 -7.66 -1.86 -0.44
C SER A 160 -7.99 -0.49 -1.04
N ARG A 161 -7.76 0.63 -0.33
CA ARG A 161 -7.94 1.98 -0.89
C ARG A 161 -6.83 2.30 -1.88
N ILE A 162 -5.60 1.92 -1.56
CA ILE A 162 -4.46 2.05 -2.47
C ILE A 162 -4.67 1.20 -3.72
N ALA A 163 -5.00 -0.09 -3.55
CA ALA A 163 -5.27 -0.98 -4.68
C ALA A 163 -6.44 -0.49 -5.55
N PHE A 164 -7.53 -0.04 -4.92
CA PHE A 164 -8.65 0.61 -5.62
C PHE A 164 -8.18 1.82 -6.44
N ALA A 165 -7.43 2.73 -5.81
CA ALA A 165 -7.02 3.97 -6.46
C ALA A 165 -6.11 3.71 -7.66
N LEU A 166 -5.17 2.77 -7.53
CA LEU A 166 -4.31 2.35 -8.64
C LEU A 166 -5.13 1.77 -9.79
N ASN A 167 -6.07 0.86 -9.51
CA ASN A 167 -6.93 0.29 -10.53
C ASN A 167 -7.87 1.32 -11.18
N ALA A 168 -8.36 2.30 -10.43
CA ALA A 168 -9.16 3.38 -10.99
C ALA A 168 -8.33 4.27 -11.92
N ILE A 169 -7.11 4.65 -11.51
CA ILE A 169 -6.16 5.40 -12.34
C ILE A 169 -5.79 4.60 -13.59
N HIS A 170 -5.60 3.29 -13.46
CA HIS A 170 -5.34 2.39 -14.59
C HIS A 170 -6.40 2.53 -15.68
N VAL A 171 -7.68 2.48 -15.28
CA VAL A 171 -8.81 2.64 -16.21
C VAL A 171 -8.87 4.06 -16.76
N LEU A 172 -8.79 5.08 -15.90
CA LEU A 172 -8.84 6.51 -16.28
C LEU A 172 -7.75 6.91 -17.28
N LYS A 173 -6.57 6.30 -17.19
CA LYS A 173 -5.41 6.61 -18.04
C LYS A 173 -5.18 5.58 -19.15
N GLY A 174 -5.97 4.51 -19.23
CA GLY A 174 -5.85 3.48 -20.27
C GLY A 174 -4.51 2.74 -20.24
N VAL A 175 -4.01 2.38 -19.05
CA VAL A 175 -2.64 1.88 -18.86
C VAL A 175 -2.43 0.48 -19.46
N ASP A 176 -1.41 0.30 -20.31
CA ASP A 176 -0.99 -1.03 -20.79
C ASP A 176 -0.12 -1.79 -19.77
N ALA A 177 -0.74 -2.17 -18.65
CA ALA A 177 -0.19 -3.01 -17.59
C ALA A 177 -1.31 -3.88 -17.00
N ARG A 178 -0.98 -4.95 -16.28
CA ARG A 178 -1.97 -5.71 -15.51
C ARG A 178 -2.53 -4.89 -14.33
N ALA A 179 -3.73 -5.25 -13.90
CA ALA A 179 -4.39 -4.67 -12.74
C ALA A 179 -3.75 -5.12 -11.42
N MET A 180 -3.90 -4.31 -10.39
CA MET A 180 -3.48 -4.63 -9.03
C MET A 180 -4.51 -5.54 -8.34
N PRO A 181 -4.10 -6.63 -7.67
CA PRO A 181 -5.03 -7.42 -6.86
C PRO A 181 -5.47 -6.63 -5.62
N VAL A 182 -6.76 -6.57 -5.35
CA VAL A 182 -7.32 -5.81 -4.22
C VAL A 182 -7.38 -6.70 -2.98
N PRO A 183 -6.64 -6.38 -1.89
CA PRO A 183 -6.68 -7.18 -0.68
C PRO A 183 -8.07 -7.18 -0.04
N LYS A 184 -8.41 -8.29 0.62
CA LYS A 184 -9.67 -8.43 1.34
C LYS A 184 -9.74 -7.43 2.49
N GLY A 185 -10.81 -6.64 2.47
CA GLY A 185 -11.10 -5.64 3.49
C GLY A 185 -11.62 -4.40 2.79
N ARG A 186 -12.91 -4.10 2.90
CA ARG A 186 -13.47 -2.95 2.20
C ARG A 186 -14.34 -2.13 3.14
N GLY A 187 -14.03 -0.84 3.18
CA GLY A 187 -15.03 0.16 3.52
C GLY A 187 -16.21 0.02 2.56
N ILE A 188 -17.42 0.26 3.07
CA ILE A 188 -18.68 -0.02 2.38
C ILE A 188 -18.70 0.54 0.95
N LEU A 189 -18.20 1.78 0.75
CA LEU A 189 -18.14 2.42 -0.56
C LEU A 189 -17.31 1.64 -1.59
N LEU A 190 -16.07 1.26 -1.24
CA LEU A 190 -15.15 0.54 -2.14
C LEU A 190 -15.57 -0.91 -2.38
N SER A 191 -16.48 -1.45 -1.57
CA SER A 191 -17.08 -2.77 -1.81
C SER A 191 -18.06 -2.81 -2.97
N LYS A 192 -18.55 -1.65 -3.40
CA LYS A 192 -19.55 -1.54 -4.46
C LYS A 192 -18.96 -1.19 -5.83
N LEU A 193 -17.72 -0.70 -5.85
CA LEU A 193 -17.01 -0.33 -7.06
C LEU A 193 -15.84 -1.29 -7.25
N ASP A 194 -15.75 -1.91 -8.43
CA ASP A 194 -14.71 -2.87 -8.75
C ASP A 194 -13.87 -2.45 -9.96
N PRO A 195 -12.97 -1.45 -9.79
CA PRO A 195 -12.09 -1.01 -10.85
C PRO A 195 -11.07 -2.08 -11.26
N GLN A 196 -10.81 -3.10 -10.43
CA GLN A 196 -9.89 -4.20 -10.77
C GLN A 196 -10.39 -4.96 -12.00
N THR A 197 -11.67 -5.33 -12.01
CA THR A 197 -12.27 -6.05 -13.13
C THR A 197 -12.21 -5.23 -14.42
N LEU A 198 -12.54 -3.92 -14.37
CA LEU A 198 -12.45 -3.05 -15.56
C LEU A 198 -11.01 -2.85 -16.04
N ALA A 199 -10.05 -2.73 -15.12
CA ALA A 199 -8.63 -2.63 -15.44
C ALA A 199 -8.12 -3.90 -16.13
N ALA A 200 -8.45 -5.08 -15.57
CA ALA A 200 -8.08 -6.38 -16.13
C ALA A 200 -8.68 -6.58 -17.52
N LEU A 201 -9.98 -6.30 -17.69
CA LEU A 201 -10.67 -6.33 -18.98
C LEU A 201 -9.99 -5.43 -20.02
N SER A 202 -9.66 -4.19 -19.63
CA SER A 202 -9.01 -3.22 -20.50
C SER A 202 -7.64 -3.68 -20.96
N TYR A 203 -6.87 -4.32 -20.07
CA TYR A 203 -5.57 -4.89 -20.39
C TYR A 203 -5.68 -6.08 -21.35
N LEU A 204 -6.53 -7.05 -21.03
CA LEU A 204 -6.72 -8.27 -21.85
C LEU A 204 -7.20 -7.94 -23.26
N LYS A 205 -8.13 -6.99 -23.39
CA LYS A 205 -8.60 -6.48 -24.68
C LYS A 205 -7.46 -5.91 -25.53
N ARG A 206 -6.52 -5.17 -24.91
CA ARG A 206 -5.34 -4.62 -25.61
C ARG A 206 -4.33 -5.69 -26.02
N LYS A 207 -4.27 -6.81 -25.30
CA LYS A 207 -3.47 -7.98 -25.68
C LYS A 207 -4.14 -8.86 -26.72
N SER A 208 -5.32 -8.46 -27.23
CA SER A 208 -6.10 -9.24 -28.18
C SER A 208 -6.43 -10.66 -27.70
N GLU A 209 -6.51 -10.83 -26.38
CA GLU A 209 -6.93 -12.09 -25.77
C GLU A 209 -8.42 -12.29 -26.04
N PRO A 210 -8.83 -13.42 -26.64
CA PRO A 210 -10.23 -13.68 -26.95
C PRO A 210 -11.04 -13.79 -25.65
N ILE A 211 -12.16 -13.07 -25.61
CA ILE A 211 -13.10 -13.16 -24.48
C ILE A 211 -13.69 -14.58 -24.49
N PRO A 212 -13.61 -15.36 -23.39
CA PRO A 212 -14.21 -16.67 -23.32
C PRO A 212 -15.72 -16.60 -23.57
N ASP A 213 -16.26 -17.57 -24.28
CA ASP A 213 -17.70 -17.73 -24.40
C ASP A 213 -18.27 -18.25 -23.07
N VAL A 214 -19.31 -17.58 -22.54
CA VAL A 214 -19.90 -17.89 -21.23
C VAL A 214 -21.42 -18.13 -21.37
N PRO A 215 -21.85 -19.17 -22.12
CA PRO A 215 -23.26 -19.42 -22.36
C PRO A 215 -24.04 -19.83 -21.10
N HIS A 216 -23.38 -20.44 -20.10
CA HIS A 216 -23.99 -20.94 -18.86
C HIS A 216 -23.09 -20.73 -17.63
N GLY A 217 -23.67 -20.78 -16.43
CA GLY A 217 -22.98 -20.52 -15.15
C GLY A 217 -21.76 -21.42 -14.86
N ASP A 218 -21.71 -22.63 -15.42
CA ASP A 218 -20.57 -23.54 -15.25
C ASP A 218 -19.28 -23.04 -15.95
N ASN A 219 -19.41 -22.12 -16.91
CA ASN A 219 -18.29 -21.45 -17.59
C ASN A 219 -17.78 -20.20 -16.84
N ALA A 220 -18.37 -19.86 -15.69
CA ALA A 220 -17.91 -18.74 -14.86
C ALA A 220 -16.44 -18.91 -14.42
N LYS A 221 -16.00 -20.15 -14.17
CA LYS A 221 -14.59 -20.45 -13.84
C LYS A 221 -13.62 -20.18 -14.98
N SER A 222 -14.09 -20.22 -16.24
CA SER A 222 -13.28 -19.91 -17.41
C SER A 222 -13.14 -18.40 -17.58
N LEU A 223 -14.23 -17.64 -17.35
CA LEU A 223 -14.18 -16.19 -17.31
C LEU A 223 -13.32 -15.67 -16.16
N GLU A 224 -13.44 -16.26 -14.97
CA GLU A 224 -12.63 -15.94 -13.80
C GLU A 224 -11.14 -16.12 -14.09
N ARG A 225 -10.72 -17.30 -14.58
CA ARG A 225 -9.32 -17.58 -14.97
C ARG A 225 -8.81 -16.63 -16.05
N TRP A 226 -9.65 -16.27 -17.01
CA TRP A 226 -9.26 -15.31 -18.04
C TRP A 226 -9.05 -13.90 -17.46
N LEU A 227 -9.96 -13.44 -16.59
CA LEU A 227 -9.81 -12.17 -15.87
C LEU A 227 -8.57 -12.15 -14.96
N GLU A 228 -8.25 -13.26 -14.30
CA GLU A 228 -7.03 -13.43 -13.51
C GLU A 228 -5.76 -13.20 -14.35
N GLY A 229 -5.76 -13.57 -15.63
CA GLY A 229 -4.66 -13.27 -16.56
C GLY A 229 -4.40 -11.76 -16.74
N GLY A 230 -5.41 -10.92 -16.49
CA GLY A 230 -5.32 -9.47 -16.50
C GLY A 230 -4.88 -8.84 -15.18
N VAL A 231 -4.62 -9.63 -14.15
CA VAL A 231 -4.26 -9.19 -12.79
C VAL A 231 -2.82 -9.65 -12.47
N ILE A 232 -2.08 -8.85 -11.71
CA ILE A 232 -0.78 -9.25 -11.17
C ILE A 232 -0.99 -10.41 -10.16
N PRO A 233 -0.23 -11.51 -10.24
CA PRO A 233 -0.29 -12.57 -9.24
C PRO A 233 -0.07 -12.03 -7.82
N GLU A 234 -0.81 -12.56 -6.84
CA GLU A 234 -0.82 -12.04 -5.47
C GLU A 234 0.59 -12.00 -4.84
N ASP A 235 1.44 -13.00 -5.10
CA ASP A 235 2.82 -13.09 -4.58
C ASP A 235 3.75 -11.99 -5.11
N ASN A 236 3.38 -11.38 -6.24
CA ASN A 236 4.13 -10.28 -6.88
C ASN A 236 3.47 -8.92 -6.65
N ALA A 237 2.32 -8.87 -5.98
CA ALA A 237 1.51 -7.66 -5.86
C ALA A 237 2.25 -6.52 -5.18
N TYR A 238 2.93 -6.81 -4.06
CA TYR A 238 3.61 -5.78 -3.29
C TYR A 238 4.86 -5.27 -4.00
N GLU A 239 5.65 -6.15 -4.58
CA GLU A 239 6.84 -5.76 -5.36
C GLU A 239 6.45 -4.88 -6.55
N PHE A 240 5.45 -5.32 -7.33
CA PHE A 240 4.95 -4.55 -8.47
C PHE A 240 4.39 -3.19 -8.03
N TYR A 241 3.67 -3.15 -6.90
CA TYR A 241 3.21 -1.90 -6.30
C TYR A 241 4.35 -0.94 -5.98
N LEU A 242 5.41 -1.42 -5.31
CA LEU A 242 6.57 -0.59 -4.99
C LEU A 242 7.24 -0.06 -6.25
N MET A 243 7.41 -0.88 -7.28
CA MET A 243 7.97 -0.45 -8.57
C MET A 243 7.14 0.67 -9.22
N VAL A 244 5.80 0.53 -9.23
CA VAL A 244 4.88 1.56 -9.76
C VAL A 244 5.03 2.87 -9.00
N MET A 245 5.05 2.81 -7.66
CA MET A 245 5.14 4.01 -6.82
C MET A 245 6.52 4.67 -6.89
N MET A 246 7.60 3.88 -6.93
CA MET A 246 8.96 4.37 -7.14
C MET A 246 9.05 5.12 -8.47
N ARG A 247 8.50 4.54 -9.54
CA ARG A 247 8.46 5.22 -10.84
C ARG A 247 7.65 6.51 -10.77
N ALA A 248 6.47 6.49 -10.14
CA ALA A 248 5.66 7.69 -9.99
C ALA A 248 6.43 8.79 -9.24
N HIS A 249 7.13 8.42 -8.17
CA HIS A 249 8.01 9.31 -7.42
C HIS A 249 9.17 9.85 -8.26
N GLU A 250 9.85 9.04 -9.08
CA GLU A 250 10.92 9.51 -9.97
C GLU A 250 10.43 10.56 -10.98
N VAL A 251 9.22 10.37 -11.52
CA VAL A 251 8.63 11.28 -12.51
C VAL A 251 8.19 12.58 -11.84
N MET A 252 7.55 12.49 -10.66
CA MET A 252 7.04 13.64 -9.91
C MET A 252 8.11 14.39 -9.11
N GLY A 253 9.16 13.69 -8.67
CA GLY A 253 10.28 14.20 -7.87
C GLY A 253 11.14 15.20 -8.64
N ARG A 254 11.00 15.27 -9.97
CA ARG A 254 11.53 16.36 -10.79
C ARG A 254 10.85 17.70 -10.55
N VAL A 255 9.73 17.72 -9.81
CA VAL A 255 8.85 18.90 -9.70
C VAL A 255 8.48 19.27 -8.26
N SER A 256 8.19 18.34 -7.34
CA SER A 256 7.57 18.77 -6.06
C SER A 256 7.62 17.83 -4.84
N PHE A 257 8.01 16.56 -4.93
CA PHE A 257 7.89 15.63 -3.79
C PHE A 257 9.25 15.30 -3.14
N PRO A 258 9.40 15.47 -1.81
CA PRO A 258 10.67 15.22 -1.14
C PRO A 258 10.90 13.75 -0.76
N ALA A 259 9.85 12.95 -0.53
CA ALA A 259 9.98 11.54 -0.13
C ALA A 259 8.96 10.62 -0.82
N LEU A 260 9.32 9.34 -1.01
CA LEU A 260 8.48 8.32 -1.63
C LEU A 260 7.14 8.12 -0.87
N VAL A 261 7.18 8.16 0.47
CA VAL A 261 5.98 8.05 1.33
C VAL A 261 4.96 9.17 1.11
N ASP A 262 5.39 10.33 0.64
CA ASP A 262 4.47 11.45 0.39
C ASP A 262 3.62 11.18 -0.87
N VAL A 263 4.16 10.42 -1.83
CA VAL A 263 3.41 9.96 -3.02
C VAL A 263 2.34 8.94 -2.62
N GLU A 264 2.68 7.99 -1.74
CA GLU A 264 1.71 7.05 -1.15
C GLU A 264 0.60 7.79 -0.42
N MET A 265 0.96 8.76 0.40
CA MET A 265 0.00 9.56 1.16
C MET A 265 -0.90 10.42 0.27
N LEU A 266 -0.37 10.98 -0.82
CA LEU A 266 -1.19 11.73 -1.77
C LEU A 266 -2.20 10.80 -2.44
N LEU A 267 -1.75 9.64 -2.93
CA LEU A 267 -2.63 8.64 -3.53
C LEU A 267 -3.72 8.20 -2.55
N PHE A 268 -3.34 7.92 -1.30
CA PHE A 268 -4.25 7.57 -0.23
C PHE A 268 -5.30 8.67 0.02
N TYR A 269 -4.86 9.93 0.11
CA TYR A 269 -5.72 11.08 0.33
C TYR A 269 -6.75 11.27 -0.79
N LEU A 270 -6.33 11.09 -2.04
CA LEU A 270 -7.19 11.25 -3.21
C LEU A 270 -8.11 10.04 -3.44
N SER A 271 -7.75 8.86 -2.94
CA SER A 271 -8.43 7.59 -3.21
C SER A 271 -9.95 7.66 -3.04
N ILE A 272 -10.44 8.14 -1.89
CA ILE A 272 -11.87 8.23 -1.56
C ILE A 272 -12.48 9.61 -1.86
N ARG A 273 -11.80 10.42 -2.66
CA ARG A 273 -12.21 11.78 -3.04
C ARG A 273 -12.22 11.89 -4.56
N HIS A 274 -11.16 12.48 -5.12
CA HIS A 274 -11.00 12.73 -6.54
C HIS A 274 -11.00 11.44 -7.36
N VAL A 275 -10.28 10.40 -6.92
CA VAL A 275 -10.15 9.16 -7.70
C VAL A 275 -11.51 8.44 -7.83
N VAL A 276 -12.26 8.30 -6.73
CA VAL A 276 -13.63 7.74 -6.79
C VAL A 276 -14.53 8.60 -7.67
N HIS A 277 -14.48 9.93 -7.52
CA HIS A 277 -15.31 10.84 -8.31
C HIS A 277 -15.02 10.70 -9.81
N ASP A 278 -13.76 10.83 -10.22
CA ASP A 278 -13.36 10.76 -11.62
C ASP A 278 -13.68 9.40 -12.23
N PHE A 279 -13.47 8.32 -11.46
CA PHE A 279 -13.84 6.98 -11.88
C PHE A 279 -15.34 6.84 -12.09
N LEU A 280 -16.17 7.39 -11.19
CA LEU A 280 -17.62 7.40 -11.33
C LEU A 280 -18.08 8.19 -12.55
N SER A 281 -17.51 9.38 -12.78
CA SER A 281 -17.78 10.19 -13.97
C SER A 281 -17.45 9.43 -15.25
N LEU A 282 -16.30 8.76 -15.30
CA LEU A 282 -15.91 7.94 -16.44
C LEU A 282 -16.94 6.85 -16.72
N VAL A 283 -17.37 6.08 -15.71
CA VAL A 283 -18.30 4.96 -15.90
C VAL A 283 -19.74 5.42 -16.16
N SER A 284 -20.15 6.60 -15.67
CA SER A 284 -21.48 7.16 -15.96
C SER A 284 -21.58 7.77 -17.36
N ASP A 285 -20.49 8.32 -17.87
CA ASP A 285 -20.42 8.93 -19.21
C ASP A 285 -20.35 7.87 -20.32
N VAL A 286 -20.15 6.59 -19.96
CA VAL A 286 -20.41 5.43 -20.84
C VAL A 286 -21.92 5.17 -20.94
N SER A 287 -22.71 6.20 -21.28
CA SER A 287 -24.04 5.98 -21.85
C SER A 287 -23.89 5.68 -23.35
N PRO A 288 -24.57 4.67 -23.90
CA PRO A 288 -24.42 4.31 -25.30
C PRO A 288 -24.86 5.49 -26.19
N ARG A 289 -23.98 5.90 -27.09
CA ARG A 289 -24.39 6.56 -28.34
C ARG A 289 -24.80 5.50 -29.34
#